data_AF-A0A5K1K5G5-F1
#
_entry.id   AF-A0A5K1K5G5-F1
#
_cell.length_a   1.000
_cell.length_b   1.000
_cell.length_c   1.000
_cell.angle_alpha   90.00
_cell.angle_beta   90.00
_cell.angle_gamma   90.00
#
_symmetry.space_group_name_H-M   'P 1'
#
loop_
_entity.id
_entity.type
_entity.pdbx_description
1 polymer ?
#
loop_
_entity_poly.entity_id
_entity_poly.type
_entity_poly.pdbx_seq_one_letter_code
_entity_poly.pdbx_strand_id
1 'polypeptide(L)'
;MQHQTSNNPLLQQANPLMLPVQAHVAKSGPASTQRKLYVVLEHACLEAYRVTTAARSKNGREGDVKYALLNCDDHQGILAKTGRDIADARPDITHQCARLGNSAY
;
A
#
# COMPACT_ATOMS: atom_id res chain seq x y z
N MET A 1 14.51 46.73 5.24
CA MET A 1 13.23 46.69 4.51
C MET A 1 12.84 45.23 4.38
N GLN A 2 12.01 44.74 5.31
CA GLN A 2 11.60 43.34 5.42
C GLN A 2 10.59 43.03 4.30
N HIS A 3 10.90 42.09 3.41
CA HIS A 3 9.93 41.57 2.44
C HIS A 3 9.08 40.50 3.13
N GLN A 4 7.88 40.91 3.53
CA GLN A 4 6.83 40.05 4.05
C GLN A 4 6.20 39.27 2.88
N THR A 5 6.57 38.00 2.73
CA THR A 5 5.95 37.10 1.75
C THR A 5 4.59 36.64 2.29
N SER A 6 3.54 37.12 1.63
CA SER A 6 2.15 36.71 1.85
C SER A 6 1.98 35.22 1.53
N ASN A 7 1.66 34.41 2.54
CA ASN A 7 1.31 32.99 2.40
C ASN A 7 -0.13 32.86 1.88
N ASN A 8 -0.36 33.25 0.63
CA ASN A 8 -1.64 33.03 -0.04
C ASN A 8 -1.51 31.83 -1.01
N PRO A 9 -2.15 30.67 -0.73
CA PRO A 9 -1.95 29.44 -1.50
C PRO A 9 -2.52 29.48 -2.93
N LEU A 10 -3.19 30.58 -3.31
CA LEU A 10 -3.75 30.79 -4.65
C LEU A 10 -2.77 31.42 -5.65
N LEU A 11 -1.57 31.80 -5.22
CA LEU A 11 -0.57 32.46 -6.07
C LEU A 11 0.76 31.73 -5.98
N GLN A 12 0.78 30.47 -6.42
CA GLN A 12 2.06 29.82 -6.70
C GLN A 12 2.66 30.50 -7.93
N GLN A 13 3.64 31.38 -7.69
CA GLN A 13 4.28 32.19 -8.71
C GLN A 13 4.81 31.28 -9.83
N ALA A 14 4.24 31.41 -11.03
CA ALA A 14 4.57 30.58 -12.18
C ALA A 14 6.08 30.68 -12.45
N ASN A 15 6.74 29.54 -12.64
CA ASN A 15 8.17 29.46 -12.94
C ASN A 15 8.45 30.23 -14.25
N PRO A 16 9.00 31.46 -14.19
CA PRO A 16 8.99 32.37 -15.34
C PRO A 16 9.95 31.94 -16.45
N LEU A 17 10.91 31.07 -16.13
CA LEU A 17 11.86 30.51 -17.09
C LEU A 17 11.46 29.09 -17.56
N MET A 18 10.35 28.53 -17.07
CA MET A 18 9.86 27.18 -17.40
C MET A 18 10.94 26.09 -17.26
N LEU A 19 11.95 26.31 -16.42
CA LEU A 19 13.01 25.33 -16.19
C LEU A 19 12.42 24.15 -15.39
N PRO A 20 12.73 22.88 -15.75
CA PRO A 20 12.30 21.75 -14.95
C PRO A 20 12.72 21.92 -13.49
N VAL A 21 11.77 21.93 -12.58
CA VAL A 21 12.01 21.92 -11.13
C VAL A 21 11.59 20.56 -10.61
N GLN A 22 12.45 19.93 -9.82
CA GLN A 22 12.16 18.63 -9.22
C GLN A 22 10.90 18.73 -8.35
N ALA A 23 9.96 17.81 -8.57
CA ALA A 23 8.77 17.71 -7.73
C ALA A 23 9.16 17.28 -6.31
N HIS A 24 8.57 17.92 -5.30
CA HIS A 24 8.77 17.55 -3.91
C HIS A 24 7.68 16.58 -3.47
N VAL A 25 8.06 15.49 -2.80
CA VAL A 25 7.10 14.54 -2.22
C VAL A 25 6.19 15.28 -1.23
N ALA A 26 4.88 15.22 -1.45
CA ALA A 26 3.92 15.87 -0.57
C ALA A 26 4.02 15.30 0.85
N LYS A 27 4.13 16.17 1.85
CA LYS A 27 4.12 15.76 3.26
C LYS A 27 2.74 15.18 3.61
N SER A 28 2.72 14.00 4.22
CA SER A 28 1.50 13.37 4.75
C SER A 28 0.98 14.18 5.94
N GLY A 29 -0.35 14.25 6.08
CA GLY A 29 -1.01 14.94 7.20
C GLY A 29 -2.09 15.96 6.79
N PRO A 30 -2.96 16.32 7.74
CA PRO A 30 -4.13 17.19 7.51
C PRO A 30 -3.76 18.66 7.29
N ALA A 31 -2.54 19.09 7.64
CA ALA A 31 -2.08 20.47 7.51
C ALA A 31 -1.50 20.82 6.11
N SER A 32 -1.54 19.88 5.17
CA SER A 32 -1.04 20.11 3.81
C SER A 32 -2.12 20.80 2.97
N THR A 33 -1.82 22.02 2.52
CA THR A 33 -2.70 22.83 1.64
C THR A 33 -2.57 22.46 0.15
N GLN A 34 -1.74 21.48 -0.19
CA GLN A 34 -1.54 21.06 -1.58
C GLN A 34 -2.72 20.21 -2.08
N ARG A 35 -3.10 20.39 -3.35
CA ARG A 35 -4.09 19.53 -4.02
C ARG A 35 -3.53 18.11 -4.14
N LYS A 36 -4.34 17.12 -3.78
CA LYS A 36 -3.96 15.70 -3.76
C LYS A 36 -4.98 14.88 -4.55
N LEU A 37 -4.50 13.86 -5.25
CA LEU A 37 -5.34 12.80 -5.79
C LEU A 37 -5.33 11.64 -4.79
N TYR A 38 -6.52 11.20 -4.36
CA TYR A 38 -6.67 10.03 -3.51
C TYR A 38 -7.12 8.86 -4.36
N VAL A 39 -6.45 7.72 -4.20
CA VAL A 39 -6.83 6.44 -4.82
C VAL A 39 -7.16 5.47 -3.69
N VAL A 40 -8.35 4.87 -3.75
CA VAL A 40 -8.81 3.89 -2.78
C VAL A 40 -8.90 2.54 -3.49
N LEU A 41 -8.16 1.55 -2.99
CA LEU A 41 -8.25 0.17 -3.45
C LEU A 41 -9.25 -0.58 -2.58
N GLU A 42 -10.51 -0.62 -3.01
CA GLU A 42 -11.54 -1.40 -2.34
C GLU A 42 -11.35 -2.90 -2.60
N HIS A 43 -11.79 -3.73 -1.67
CA HIS A 43 -11.68 -5.20 -1.75
C HIS A 43 -10.26 -5.72 -2.00
N ALA A 44 -9.24 -5.06 -1.45
CA ALA A 44 -7.87 -5.56 -1.52
C ALA A 44 -7.74 -6.94 -0.83
N CYS A 45 -7.22 -7.93 -1.57
CA CYS A 45 -7.05 -9.31 -1.13
C CYS A 45 -5.87 -9.48 -0.14
N LEU A 46 -6.00 -8.96 1.07
CA LEU A 46 -4.95 -8.98 2.11
C LEU A 46 -5.36 -9.80 3.35
N GLU A 47 -5.67 -11.07 3.15
CA GLU A 47 -6.00 -12.00 4.25
C GLU A 47 -4.74 -12.71 4.79
N ALA A 48 -4.58 -12.77 6.12
CA ALA A 48 -3.49 -13.50 6.74
C ALA A 48 -3.85 -14.99 6.93
N TYR A 49 -3.01 -15.87 6.40
CA TYR A 49 -3.08 -17.30 6.56
C TYR A 49 -2.01 -17.80 7.56
N ARG A 50 -2.44 -18.56 8.56
CA ARG A 50 -1.54 -19.21 9.52
C ARG A 50 -0.93 -20.46 8.87
N VAL A 51 0.39 -20.42 8.64
CA VAL A 51 1.14 -21.56 8.12
C VAL A 51 1.41 -22.52 9.28
N THR A 52 0.58 -23.54 9.44
CA THR A 52 0.87 -24.63 10.38
C THR A 52 1.93 -25.53 9.74
N THR A 53 3.21 -25.34 10.09
CA THR A 53 4.21 -26.37 9.80
C THR A 53 3.85 -27.60 10.62
N ALA A 54 3.76 -28.77 9.98
CA ALA A 54 3.37 -30.03 10.60
C ALA A 54 4.37 -30.57 11.65
N ALA A 55 5.26 -29.73 12.18
CA ALA A 55 5.94 -30.00 13.42
C ALA A 55 4.92 -29.83 14.55
N ARG A 56 4.09 -30.87 14.77
CA ARG A 56 3.51 -31.11 16.10
C ARG A 56 4.71 -31.19 17.06
N SER A 57 5.07 -30.06 17.66
CA SER A 57 6.00 -30.04 18.77
C SER A 57 5.38 -30.97 19.82
N LYS A 58 6.02 -32.13 20.01
CA LYS A 58 5.59 -33.19 20.91
C LYS A 58 5.51 -32.70 22.37
N ASN A 59 6.03 -31.49 22.64
CA ASN A 59 5.90 -30.76 23.89
C ASN A 59 5.20 -29.42 23.61
N GLY A 60 4.03 -29.21 24.20
CA GLY A 60 3.13 -28.05 24.02
C GLY A 60 3.69 -26.68 24.44
N ARG A 61 4.83 -26.26 23.88
CA ARG A 61 5.19 -24.85 23.74
C ARG A 61 4.64 -24.40 22.39
N GLU A 62 3.90 -23.30 22.39
CA GLU A 62 3.53 -22.56 21.18
C GLU A 62 4.81 -22.19 20.43
N GLY A 63 5.24 -23.09 19.56
CA GLY A 63 6.31 -22.85 18.61
C GLY A 63 5.87 -21.78 17.63
N ASP A 64 6.83 -20.92 17.28
CA ASP A 64 6.71 -19.74 16.44
C ASP A 64 5.65 -19.89 15.32
N VAL A 65 4.59 -19.09 15.41
CA VAL A 65 3.47 -19.16 14.48
C VAL A 65 3.81 -18.29 13.27
N LYS A 66 4.15 -18.94 12.15
CA LYS A 66 4.39 -18.25 10.89
C LYS A 66 3.07 -17.88 10.22
N TYR A 67 2.96 -16.62 9.81
CA TYR A 67 1.86 -16.12 8.98
C TYR A 67 2.36 -15.81 7.57
N ALA A 68 1.50 -16.01 6.58
CA ALA A 68 1.71 -15.62 5.19
C ALA A 68 0.41 -14.99 4.65
N LEU A 69 0.46 -14.26 3.54
CA LEU A 69 -0.77 -13.81 2.88
C LEU A 69 -1.45 -15.00 2.19
N LEU A 70 -2.77 -15.04 2.23
CA LEU A 70 -3.54 -16.01 1.47
C LEU A 70 -3.36 -15.72 -0.03
N ASN A 71 -2.80 -16.67 -0.76
CA ASN A 71 -2.47 -16.56 -2.17
C ASN A 71 -3.06 -17.76 -2.91
N CYS A 72 -3.62 -17.52 -4.10
CA CYS A 72 -4.19 -18.56 -4.92
C CYS A 72 -3.17 -19.56 -5.46
N ASP A 73 -1.89 -19.19 -5.59
CA ASP A 73 -0.87 -20.10 -6.13
C ASP A 73 -0.38 -21.09 -5.07
N ASP A 74 -0.07 -20.61 -3.87
CA ASP A 74 0.50 -21.42 -2.78
C ASP A 74 -0.56 -22.17 -1.96
N HIS A 75 -1.78 -21.63 -1.90
CA HIS A 75 -2.82 -22.06 -0.97
C HIS A 75 -4.07 -22.65 -1.66
N GLN A 76 -3.94 -23.23 -2.86
CA GLN A 76 -5.04 -23.85 -3.61
C GLN A 76 -5.83 -24.89 -2.79
N GLY A 77 -5.12 -25.75 -2.05
CA GLY A 77 -5.75 -26.83 -1.29
C GLY A 77 -6.62 -26.35 -0.12
N ILE A 78 -6.30 -25.21 0.50
CA ILE A 78 -7.16 -24.63 1.55
C ILE A 78 -8.33 -23.87 0.92
N LEU A 79 -8.12 -23.14 -0.18
CA LEU A 79 -9.20 -22.45 -0.92
C LEU A 79 -10.27 -23.45 -1.40
N ALA A 80 -9.85 -24.60 -1.93
CA ALA A 80 -10.75 -25.68 -2.33
C ALA A 80 -11.53 -26.27 -1.14
N LYS A 81 -10.89 -26.42 0.04
CA LYS A 81 -11.54 -26.95 1.24
C LYS A 81 -12.54 -25.97 1.86
N THR A 82 -12.25 -24.68 1.81
CA THR A 82 -13.11 -23.63 2.34
C THR A 82 -14.17 -23.16 1.33
N GLY A 83 -14.12 -23.65 0.09
CA GLY A 83 -15.03 -23.25 -0.97
C GLY A 83 -14.90 -21.77 -1.36
N ARG A 84 -13.71 -21.18 -1.18
CA ARG A 84 -13.43 -19.79 -1.57
C ARG A 84 -13.08 -19.70 -3.05
N ASP A 85 -13.43 -18.58 -3.67
CA ASP A 85 -12.99 -18.27 -5.03
C ASP A 85 -11.47 -18.00 -5.04
N ILE A 86 -10.81 -18.50 -6.08
CA ILE A 86 -9.40 -18.27 -6.38
C ILE A 86 -9.15 -16.77 -6.65
N ALA A 87 -10.15 -16.07 -7.21
CA ALA A 87 -10.08 -14.64 -7.48
C ALA A 87 -9.94 -13.78 -6.21
N ASP A 88 -10.44 -14.25 -5.06
CA ASP A 88 -10.42 -13.51 -3.80
C ASP A 88 -9.06 -13.58 -3.07
N ALA A 89 -8.13 -14.42 -3.54
CA ALA A 89 -6.82 -14.64 -2.95
C ALA A 89 -5.69 -14.18 -3.88
N ARG A 90 -5.81 -12.94 -4.41
CA ARG A 90 -4.86 -12.34 -5.36
C ARG A 90 -4.10 -11.13 -4.78
N PRO A 91 -3.22 -11.34 -3.79
CA PRO A 91 -2.44 -10.24 -3.19
C PRO A 91 -1.47 -9.57 -4.20
N ASP A 92 -1.11 -10.26 -5.29
CA ASP A 92 -0.27 -9.76 -6.38
C ASP A 92 -0.86 -8.51 -7.06
N ILE A 93 -2.19 -8.46 -7.23
CA ILE A 93 -2.88 -7.33 -7.84
C ILE A 93 -2.73 -6.07 -6.99
N THR A 94 -2.96 -6.20 -5.68
CA THR A 94 -2.81 -5.08 -4.72
C THR A 94 -1.36 -4.57 -4.69
N HIS A 95 -0.39 -5.49 -4.71
CA HIS A 95 1.04 -5.16 -4.77
C HIS A 95 1.36 -4.36 -6.04
N GLN A 96 0.89 -4.82 -7.20
CA GLN A 96 1.12 -4.15 -8.48
C GLN A 96 0.52 -2.75 -8.50
N CYS A 97 -0.73 -2.58 -8.05
CA CYS A 97 -1.36 -1.27 -7.95
C CYS A 97 -0.56 -0.30 -7.07
N ALA A 98 -0.13 -0.75 -5.88
CA ALA A 98 0.66 0.08 -4.97
C ALA A 98 2.04 0.45 -5.56
N ARG A 99 2.71 -0.51 -6.22
CA ARG A 99 4.00 -0.26 -6.88
C ARG A 99 3.87 0.76 -8.00
N LEU A 100 2.84 0.63 -8.85
CA LEU A 100 2.62 1.56 -9.96
C LEU A 100 2.35 2.98 -9.46
N GLY A 101 1.61 3.13 -8.36
CA GLY A 101 1.37 4.44 -7.74
C GLY A 101 2.65 5.14 -7.26
N ASN A 102 3.64 4.39 -6.77
CA ASN A 102 4.91 4.97 -6.32
C ASN A 102 5.88 5.29 -7.46
N SER A 103 5.80 4.62 -8.60
CA SER A 103 6.69 4.87 -9.74
C SER A 103 6.29 6.09 -10.58
N ALA A 104 5.11 6.66 -10.33
CA ALA A 104 4.63 7.87 -10.98
C ALA A 104 5.18 9.17 -10.36
N TYR A 105 6.09 9.07 -9.39
CA TYR A 105 6.74 10.18 -8.69
C TYR A 105 8.26 10.08 -8.76
#